data_AF-A0A2E5GV07-F1
#
_entry.id   AF-A0A2E5GV07-F1
#
_cell.length_a   1.000
_cell.length_b   1.000
_cell.length_c   1.000
_cell.angle_alpha   90.00
_cell.angle_beta   90.00
_cell.angle_gamma   90.00
#
_symmetry.space_group_name_H-M   'P 1'
#
loop_
_entity.id
_entity.type
_entity.pdbx_description
1 polymer ?
#
loop_
_entity_poly.entity_id
_entity_poly.type
_entity_poly.pdbx_seq_one_letter_code
_entity_poly.pdbx_strand_id
1 'polypeptide(L)'
;KDADLVLWNDNPLSIYSKPLKTLVDGKIYFDIEEDEILREEIKRERARIISKMKNSNIPMGGRRKPIKTAHFELHCEDEYDYQSTNEIKF
;
A
#
# COMPACT_ATOMS: atom_id res chain seq x y z
N LYS A 1 25.38 22.28 9.11
CA LYS A 1 24.72 22.43 7.80
C LYS A 1 24.30 21.04 7.41
N ASP A 2 23.01 20.80 7.36
CA ASP A 2 22.44 19.48 7.14
C ASP A 2 22.47 19.20 5.63
N ALA A 3 22.96 18.02 5.26
CA ALA A 3 23.30 17.68 3.89
C ALA A 3 22.21 16.80 3.28
N ASP A 4 21.15 17.46 2.82
CA ASP A 4 20.04 16.83 2.12
C ASP A 4 20.24 16.98 0.62
N LEU A 5 20.35 15.86 -0.10
CA LEU A 5 20.53 15.86 -1.55
C LEU A 5 19.93 14.61 -2.19
N VAL A 6 19.46 14.76 -3.42
CA VAL A 6 18.93 13.66 -4.24
C VAL A 6 19.66 13.65 -5.57
N LEU A 7 20.23 12.50 -5.89
CA LEU A 7 20.83 12.24 -7.20
C LEU A 7 19.76 11.66 -8.12
N TRP A 8 19.53 12.30 -9.26
CA TRP A 8 18.58 11.84 -10.28
C TRP A 8 19.32 11.26 -11.49
N ASN A 9 18.68 10.35 -12.23
CA ASN A 9 19.23 9.79 -13.46
C ASN A 9 19.12 10.74 -14.68
N ASP A 10 18.23 11.73 -14.60
CA ASP A 10 17.96 12.73 -15.62
C ASP A 10 17.37 13.99 -14.95
N ASN A 11 16.87 14.94 -15.75
CA ASN A 11 16.25 16.15 -15.26
C ASN A 11 15.13 15.84 -14.24
N PRO A 12 15.24 16.34 -12.99
CA PRO A 12 14.31 16.01 -11.90
C PRO A 12 12.86 16.45 -12.14
N LEU A 13 12.63 17.35 -13.10
CA LEU A 13 11.28 17.79 -13.47
C LEU A 13 10.65 16.91 -14.56
N SER A 14 11.40 15.96 -15.12
CA SER A 14 10.87 14.97 -16.06
C SER A 14 10.06 13.91 -15.30
N ILE A 15 8.89 13.55 -15.84
CA ILE A 15 8.01 12.50 -15.29
C ILE A 15 8.72 11.14 -15.25
N TYR A 16 9.67 10.91 -16.17
CA TYR A 16 10.41 9.65 -16.28
C TYR A 16 11.67 9.62 -15.42
N SER A 17 12.03 10.74 -14.78
CA SER A 17 13.20 10.80 -13.92
C SER A 17 12.99 9.94 -12.68
N LYS A 18 14.06 9.30 -12.25
CA LYS A 18 14.09 8.44 -11.06
C LYS A 18 15.26 8.87 -10.18
N PRO A 19 15.06 8.90 -8.85
CA PRO A 19 16.17 9.09 -7.94
C PRO A 19 17.07 7.85 -7.98
N LEU A 20 18.37 8.06 -8.11
CA LEU A 20 19.41 7.04 -8.01
C LEU A 20 19.81 6.84 -6.55
N LYS A 21 20.07 7.94 -5.83
CA LYS A 21 20.43 7.92 -4.41
C LYS A 21 19.81 9.12 -3.68
N THR A 22 19.35 8.92 -2.45
CA THR A 22 18.92 10.02 -1.58
C THR A 22 19.79 10.07 -0.34
N LEU A 23 20.27 11.26 0.00
CA LEU A 23 20.97 11.52 1.25
C LEU A 23 20.17 12.49 2.08
N VAL A 24 20.05 12.16 3.36
CA VAL A 24 19.42 13.01 4.39
C VAL A 24 20.41 13.11 5.54
N ASP A 25 20.69 14.32 6.00
CA ASP A 25 21.71 14.59 7.02
C ASP A 25 23.09 13.97 6.70
N GLY A 26 23.45 13.87 5.42
CA GLY A 26 24.70 13.28 4.96
C GLY A 26 24.79 11.75 5.02
N LYS A 27 23.68 11.06 5.34
CA LYS A 27 23.58 9.59 5.27
C LYS A 27 22.79 9.17 4.05
N ILE A 28 23.21 8.10 3.38
CA ILE A 28 22.46 7.50 2.27
C ILE A 28 21.25 6.76 2.85
N TYR A 29 20.05 7.16 2.44
CA TYR A 29 18.78 6.53 2.85
C TYR A 29 18.16 5.70 1.74
N PHE A 30 18.44 6.04 0.49
CA PHE A 30 17.98 5.31 -0.66
C PHE A 30 19.13 5.08 -1.63
N ASP A 31 19.21 3.86 -2.12
CA ASP A 31 20.09 3.44 -3.19
C ASP A 31 19.30 2.50 -4.11
N ILE A 32 19.29 2.79 -5.40
CA ILE A 32 18.50 2.01 -6.36
C ILE A 32 18.97 0.55 -6.46
N GLU A 33 20.27 0.29 -6.31
CA GLU A 33 20.83 -1.07 -6.39
C GLU A 33 20.44 -1.90 -5.17
N GLU A 34 20.51 -1.32 -3.97
CA GLU A 34 20.09 -2.00 -2.74
C GLU A 34 18.56 -2.20 -2.69
N ASP A 35 17.79 -1.22 -3.16
CA ASP A 35 16.33 -1.31 -3.25
C ASP A 35 15.89 -2.44 -4.20
N GLU A 36 16.58 -2.66 -5.32
CA GLU A 36 16.30 -3.79 -6.22
C GLU A 36 16.45 -5.14 -5.49
N ILE A 37 17.54 -5.34 -4.77
CA ILE A 37 17.79 -6.55 -3.98
C ILE A 37 16.70 -6.72 -2.90
N LEU A 38 16.40 -5.65 -2.16
CA LEU A 38 15.42 -5.68 -1.08
C LEU A 38 14.01 -5.99 -1.62
N ARG A 39 13.65 -5.49 -2.80
CA ARG A 39 12.37 -5.81 -3.46
C ARG A 39 12.24 -7.28 -3.79
N GLU A 40 13.32 -7.91 -4.25
CA GLU A 40 13.31 -9.36 -4.52
C GLU A 40 13.11 -10.16 -3.23
N GLU A 41 13.77 -9.78 -2.15
CA GLU A 41 13.61 -10.42 -0.84
C GLU A 41 12.19 -10.24 -0.29
N ILE A 42 11.65 -9.02 -0.35
CA ILE A 42 10.27 -8.72 0.06
C ILE A 42 9.28 -9.56 -0.76
N LYS A 43 9.49 -9.68 -2.07
CA LYS A 43 8.62 -10.49 -2.95
C LYS A 43 8.65 -11.96 -2.55
N ARG A 44 9.84 -12.50 -2.27
CA ARG A 44 10.03 -13.88 -1.81
C ARG A 44 9.35 -14.12 -0.47
N GLU A 45 9.56 -13.23 0.48
CA GLU A 45 8.99 -13.34 1.82
C GLU A 45 7.46 -13.20 1.80
N ARG A 46 6.94 -12.26 1.02
CA ARG A 46 5.50 -12.10 0.79
C ARG A 46 4.89 -13.39 0.23
N ALA A 47 5.52 -14.02 -0.75
CA ALA A 47 5.05 -15.30 -1.31
C ALA A 47 5.06 -16.43 -0.28
N ARG A 48 6.09 -16.48 0.57
CA ARG A 48 6.20 -17.44 1.68
C ARG A 48 5.07 -17.27 2.69
N ILE A 49 4.81 -16.04 3.13
CA ILE A 49 3.74 -15.72 4.09
C ILE A 49 2.37 -16.07 3.51
N ILE A 50 2.10 -15.70 2.25
CA ILE A 50 0.83 -16.03 1.57
C ILE A 50 0.63 -17.55 1.52
N SER A 51 1.67 -18.31 1.16
CA SER A 51 1.61 -19.77 1.14
C SER A 51 1.33 -20.34 2.53
N LYS A 52 1.97 -19.80 3.58
CA LYS A 52 1.72 -20.19 4.96
C LYS A 52 0.28 -19.90 5.40
N MET A 53 -0.26 -18.73 5.03
CA MET A 53 -1.65 -18.36 5.31
C MET A 53 -2.66 -19.25 4.58
N LYS A 54 -2.37 -19.64 3.33
CA LYS A 54 -3.21 -20.59 2.57
C LYS A 54 -3.24 -21.98 3.21
N ASN A 55 -2.09 -22.43 3.73
CA ASN A 55 -1.95 -23.76 4.33
C ASN A 55 -2.43 -23.82 5.79
N SER A 56 -2.54 -22.69 6.48
CA SER A 56 -3.21 -22.67 7.79
C SER A 56 -4.69 -22.96 7.56
N ASN A 57 -5.13 -24.18 7.90
CA ASN A 57 -6.53 -24.59 7.95
C ASN A 57 -7.25 -23.81 9.07
N ILE A 58 -7.48 -22.51 8.87
CA ILE A 58 -8.32 -21.71 9.75
C ILE A 58 -9.75 -22.23 9.57
N PRO A 59 -10.39 -22.77 10.62
CA PRO A 59 -11.73 -23.31 10.52
C PRO A 59 -12.66 -22.25 9.95
N MET A 60 -13.54 -22.68 9.05
CA MET A 60 -14.38 -21.80 8.22
C MET A 60 -15.26 -20.84 9.04
N GLY A 61 -15.46 -21.10 10.35
CA GLY A 61 -16.19 -20.24 11.29
C GLY A 61 -15.47 -18.95 11.73
N GLY A 62 -14.15 -18.82 11.50
CA GLY A 62 -13.40 -17.59 11.82
C GLY A 62 -13.27 -16.60 10.65
N ARG A 63 -13.66 -17.00 9.43
CA ARG A 63 -13.57 -16.15 8.24
C ARG A 63 -14.79 -15.21 8.20
N ARG A 64 -14.56 -13.92 8.51
CA ARG A 64 -15.58 -12.88 8.32
C ARG A 64 -15.88 -12.75 6.83
N LYS A 65 -17.15 -12.84 6.44
CA LYS A 65 -17.59 -12.55 5.08
C LYS A 65 -17.24 -11.09 4.75
N PRO A 66 -16.81 -10.77 3.52
CA PRO A 66 -16.60 -9.39 3.12
C PRO A 66 -17.91 -8.62 3.29
N ILE A 67 -17.83 -7.47 3.96
CA ILE A 67 -18.96 -6.54 4.04
C ILE A 67 -19.16 -5.99 2.63
N LYS A 68 -20.35 -6.19 2.07
CA LYS A 68 -20.72 -5.53 0.81
C LYS A 68 -21.01 -4.07 1.13
N THR A 69 -20.08 -3.19 0.79
CA THR A 69 -20.38 -1.75 0.76
C THR A 69 -21.23 -1.50 -0.47
N ALA A 70 -22.47 -1.05 -0.29
CA ALA A 70 -23.27 -0.56 -1.39
C ALA A 70 -22.58 0.68 -1.97
N HIS A 71 -22.30 0.68 -3.27
CA HIS A 71 -21.78 1.85 -3.95
C HIS A 71 -22.97 2.78 -4.19
N PHE A 72 -23.02 3.89 -3.45
CA PHE A 72 -23.96 4.97 -3.72
C PHE A 72 -23.29 5.99 -4.61
N GLU A 73 -23.92 6.29 -5.74
CA GLU A 73 -23.54 7.42 -6.58
C GLU A 73 -24.21 8.65 -5.97
N LEU A 74 -23.40 9.53 -5.36
CA LEU A 74 -23.89 10.72 -4.68
C LEU A 74 -23.79 11.90 -5.64
N HIS A 75 -24.88 12.65 -5.80
CA HIS A 75 -24.93 13.89 -6.54
C HIS A 75 -25.07 15.08 -5.57
N CYS A 76 -24.67 16.27 -6.03
CA CYS A 76 -24.59 17.47 -5.18
C CYS A 76 -25.93 17.95 -4.60
N GLU A 77 -27.05 17.43 -5.11
CA GLU A 77 -28.41 17.80 -4.69
C GLU A 77 -29.01 16.76 -3.73
N ASP A 78 -28.29 15.68 -3.42
CA ASP A 78 -28.81 14.59 -2.60
C ASP A 78 -28.68 14.91 -1.10
N GLU A 79 -29.81 14.92 -0.38
CA GLU A 79 -29.89 15.03 1.08
C GLU A 79 -30.13 13.63 1.69
N TYR A 80 -29.20 13.14 2.53
CA TYR A 80 -29.26 11.80 3.11
C TYR A 80 -29.50 11.84 4.63
N ASP A 81 -30.41 10.98 5.10
CA ASP A 81 -30.65 10.75 6.53
C ASP A 81 -29.83 9.55 7.04
N TYR A 82 -29.09 9.72 8.14
CA TYR A 82 -28.06 8.79 8.61
C TYR A 82 -28.58 7.70 9.56
N GLN A 83 -29.85 7.32 9.48
CA GLN A 83 -30.45 6.38 10.44
C GLN A 83 -31.34 5.32 9.79
N SER A 84 -30.72 4.26 9.25
CA SER A 84 -31.27 2.89 9.35
C SER A 84 -30.26 1.84 8.86
N THR A 85 -29.33 1.42 9.72
CA THR A 85 -28.55 0.18 9.48
C THR A 85 -28.74 -0.86 10.58
N ASN A 86 -29.74 -0.67 11.45
CA ASN A 86 -30.06 -1.58 12.55
C ASN A 86 -31.36 -2.38 12.34
N GLU A 87 -31.62 -2.87 11.13
CA GLU A 87 -32.60 -3.94 10.94
C GLU A 87 -32.28 -4.80 9.72
N ILE A 88 -31.46 -5.83 9.94
CA ILE A 88 -31.48 -7.04 9.11
C ILE A 88 -31.82 -8.20 10.04
N LYS A 89 -33.12 -8.43 10.24
CA LYS A 89 -33.66 -9.75 10.63
C LYS A 89 -33.80 -10.57 9.36
N PHE A 90 -33.11 -11.70 9.28
CA PHE A 90 -33.58 -13.00 8.78
C PHE A 90 -32.60 -14.08 9.22
#